data_AF-A0A7C8VK49-F1
#
_entry.id   AF-A0A7C8VK49-F1
#
_cell.length_a   1.000
_cell.length_b   1.000
_cell.length_c   1.000
_cell.angle_alpha   90.00
_cell.angle_beta   90.00
_cell.angle_gamma   90.00
#
_symmetry.space_group_name_H-M   'P 1'
#
loop_
_entity.id
_entity.type
_entity.pdbx_description
1 polymer ?
#
loop_
_entity_poly.entity_id
_entity_poly.type
_entity_poly.pdbx_seq_one_letter_code
_entity_poly.pdbx_strand_id
1 'polypeptide(L)'
;MAGAQDQNQPLALESIFNHIVLPAQLPGKEDHDVNAISSDLLNVLSTATREFRDLTYDRYYQEFSLVHQSLSSYRQICIDGVLNKQVLLQQLRHLDLKEQLVLHVTKQNAALVVRRENRAWGDSIIFEAFETSSTSQKALEAESALEWGFPTNAVSIPYSTFNATGFQEELVSFLKQISKESIKRFAA
;
A
#
# COMPACT_ATOMS: atom_id res chain seq x y z
N MET A 1 46.26 1.79 10.44
CA MET A 1 45.05 1.67 11.29
C MET A 1 43.85 1.69 10.37
N ALA A 2 43.42 0.50 9.93
CA ALA A 2 42.26 0.34 9.07
C ALA A 2 41.04 0.12 9.97
N GLY A 3 40.03 0.98 9.85
CA GLY A 3 38.78 0.87 10.59
C GLY A 3 38.06 -0.41 10.17
N ALA A 4 37.66 -1.21 11.16
CA ALA A 4 36.80 -2.35 10.98
C ALA A 4 35.47 -1.87 10.39
N GLN A 5 35.19 -2.29 9.15
CA GLN A 5 33.85 -2.22 8.59
C GLN A 5 32.98 -3.22 9.36
N ASP A 6 31.91 -2.71 9.95
CA ASP A 6 30.92 -3.44 10.73
C ASP A 6 30.20 -4.49 9.86
N GLN A 7 30.72 -5.72 9.85
CA GLN A 7 30.22 -6.86 9.07
C GLN A 7 29.06 -7.59 9.76
N ASN A 8 28.08 -6.86 10.28
CA ASN A 8 26.86 -7.48 10.82
C ASN A 8 25.64 -6.91 10.09
N GLN A 9 25.56 -7.20 8.78
CA GLN A 9 24.30 -7.08 8.07
C GLN A 9 23.45 -8.31 8.40
N PRO A 10 22.23 -8.14 8.95
CA PRO A 10 21.32 -9.26 9.14
C PRO A 10 21.04 -9.92 7.80
N LEU A 11 20.95 -11.25 7.79
CA LEU A 11 20.53 -11.98 6.61
C LEU A 11 19.14 -11.49 6.19
N ALA A 12 18.81 -11.51 4.89
CA ALA A 12 17.51 -11.05 4.39
C ALA A 12 16.31 -11.64 5.16
N LEU A 13 16.41 -12.92 5.56
CA LEU A 13 15.41 -13.61 6.36
C LEU A 13 15.26 -13.06 7.78
N GLU A 14 16.36 -12.67 8.43
CA GLU A 14 16.33 -12.08 9.77
C GLU A 14 15.65 -10.71 9.75
N SER A 15 15.92 -9.92 8.70
CA SER A 15 15.27 -8.61 8.51
C SER A 15 13.75 -8.80 8.35
N ILE A 16 13.31 -9.71 7.47
CA ILE A 16 11.89 -10.06 7.31
C ILE A 16 11.29 -10.56 8.62
N PHE A 17 11.99 -11.43 9.35
CA PHE A 17 11.53 -11.97 10.62
C PHE A 17 11.27 -10.87 11.65
N ASN A 18 12.17 -9.89 11.76
CA ASN A 18 12.02 -8.76 12.67
C ASN A 18 10.75 -7.96 12.38
N HIS A 19 10.38 -7.79 11.10
CA HIS A 19 9.17 -7.06 10.69
C HIS A 19 7.86 -7.83 10.86
N ILE A 20 7.91 -9.16 10.90
CA ILE A 20 6.71 -10.01 11.05
C ILE A 20 6.48 -10.40 12.52
N VAL A 21 7.53 -10.81 13.20
CA VAL A 21 7.46 -11.38 14.55
C VAL A 21 7.58 -10.33 15.64
N LEU A 22 8.23 -9.19 15.34
CA LEU A 22 8.49 -8.11 16.30
C LEU A 22 9.09 -8.64 17.62
N PRO A 23 10.25 -9.33 17.58
CA PRO A 23 10.85 -9.93 18.77
C PRO A 23 11.20 -8.88 19.83
N ALA A 24 11.36 -9.31 21.09
CA ALA A 24 11.66 -8.40 22.21
C ALA A 24 12.93 -7.56 22.02
N GLN A 25 13.89 -8.03 21.20
CA GLN A 25 15.11 -7.30 20.85
C GLN A 25 15.09 -6.96 19.36
N LEU A 26 14.37 -5.89 18.99
CA LEU A 26 14.40 -5.36 17.63
C LEU A 26 15.70 -4.60 17.34
N PRO A 27 16.15 -4.56 16.07
CA PRO A 27 17.22 -3.67 15.67
C PRO A 27 16.90 -2.21 16.02
N GLY A 28 17.85 -1.51 16.66
CA GLY A 28 17.69 -0.10 17.04
C GLY A 28 17.96 0.90 15.91
N LYS A 29 17.98 0.46 14.65
CA LYS A 29 18.28 1.28 13.47
C LYS A 29 17.35 0.91 12.32
N GLU A 30 17.12 1.87 11.43
CA GLU A 30 16.42 1.63 10.16
C GLU A 30 17.20 0.60 9.32
N ASP A 31 16.47 -0.16 8.53
CA ASP A 31 17.09 -1.07 7.59
C ASP A 31 17.91 -0.33 6.53
N HIS A 32 19.01 -0.93 6.11
CA HIS A 32 19.89 -0.35 5.09
C HIS A 32 19.21 -0.21 3.71
N ASP A 33 18.32 -1.15 3.37
CA ASP A 33 17.57 -1.15 2.12
C ASP A 33 16.08 -1.44 2.38
N VAL A 34 15.35 -0.38 2.75
CA VAL A 34 13.92 -0.43 3.02
C VAL A 34 13.12 -0.92 1.81
N ASN A 35 13.57 -0.63 0.59
CA ASN A 35 12.86 -1.04 -0.63
C ASN A 35 13.00 -2.53 -0.88
N ALA A 36 14.21 -3.09 -0.73
CA ALA A 36 14.43 -4.53 -0.85
C ALA A 36 13.60 -5.30 0.19
N ILE A 37 13.61 -4.86 1.45
CA ILE A 37 12.83 -5.50 2.51
C ILE A 37 11.33 -5.38 2.27
N SER A 38 10.85 -4.23 1.81
CA SER A 38 9.44 -4.06 1.43
C SER A 38 9.03 -5.04 0.32
N SER A 39 9.89 -5.22 -0.70
CA SER A 39 9.66 -6.19 -1.77
C SER A 39 9.63 -7.63 -1.26
N ASP A 40 10.54 -7.98 -0.35
CA ASP A 40 10.62 -9.30 0.26
C ASP A 40 9.43 -9.61 1.18
N LEU A 41 9.02 -8.66 2.03
CA LEU A 41 7.82 -8.77 2.84
C LEU A 41 6.58 -8.98 1.98
N LEU A 42 6.46 -8.22 0.89
CA LEU A 42 5.37 -8.39 -0.05
C LEU A 42 5.44 -9.75 -0.76
N ASN A 43 6.63 -10.36 -0.91
CA ASN A 43 6.81 -11.67 -1.57
C ASN A 43 6.33 -12.77 -0.64
N VAL A 44 6.70 -12.68 0.63
CA VAL A 44 6.22 -13.55 1.70
C VAL A 44 4.69 -13.45 1.80
N LEU A 45 4.13 -12.24 1.86
CA LEU A 45 2.68 -12.04 1.96
C LEU A 45 1.93 -12.58 0.73
N SER A 46 2.45 -12.34 -0.47
CA SER A 46 1.85 -12.86 -1.71
C SER A 46 1.89 -14.38 -1.76
N THR A 47 3.02 -14.99 -1.35
CA THR A 47 3.18 -16.44 -1.28
C THR A 47 2.23 -17.06 -0.27
N ALA A 48 2.19 -16.52 0.95
CA ALA A 48 1.27 -16.97 1.99
C ALA A 48 -0.19 -16.88 1.52
N THR A 49 -0.60 -15.74 0.95
CA THR A 49 -1.97 -15.54 0.43
C THR A 49 -2.33 -16.61 -0.62
N ARG A 50 -1.39 -16.93 -1.52
CA ARG A 50 -1.57 -17.99 -2.53
C ARG A 50 -1.70 -19.38 -1.89
N GLU A 51 -0.83 -19.71 -0.93
CA GLU A 51 -0.88 -21.00 -0.25
C GLU A 51 -2.15 -21.17 0.58
N PHE A 52 -2.59 -20.13 1.29
CA PHE A 52 -3.85 -20.13 2.03
C PHE A 52 -5.07 -20.30 1.11
N ARG A 53 -5.07 -19.65 -0.06
CA ARG A 53 -6.09 -19.89 -1.09
C ARG A 53 -6.16 -21.38 -1.45
N ASP A 54 -5.01 -22.01 -1.69
CA ASP A 54 -4.95 -23.39 -2.15
C ASP A 54 -5.30 -24.39 -1.03
N LEU A 55 -5.03 -24.04 0.24
CA LEU A 55 -5.35 -24.86 1.42
C LEU A 55 -6.79 -24.73 1.91
N THR A 56 -7.44 -23.59 1.67
CA THR A 56 -8.80 -23.32 2.17
C THR A 56 -9.91 -23.89 1.28
N TYR A 57 -9.54 -24.57 0.18
CA TYR A 57 -10.47 -25.09 -0.83
C TYR A 57 -11.48 -24.00 -1.21
N ASP A 58 -12.77 -24.32 -1.27
CA ASP A 58 -13.83 -23.41 -1.73
C ASP A 58 -14.28 -22.38 -0.70
N ARG A 59 -13.93 -22.52 0.59
CA ARG A 59 -14.52 -21.66 1.65
C ARG A 59 -14.08 -20.21 1.53
N TYR A 60 -12.80 -19.98 1.21
CA TYR A 60 -12.20 -18.65 1.12
C TYR A 60 -11.40 -18.43 -0.17
N TYR A 61 -11.58 -19.30 -1.17
CA TYR A 61 -10.81 -19.25 -2.41
C TYR A 61 -10.89 -17.87 -3.07
N GLN A 62 -12.10 -17.31 -3.14
CA GLN A 62 -12.36 -16.05 -3.84
C GLN A 62 -11.71 -14.88 -3.11
N GLU A 63 -11.84 -14.82 -1.79
CA GLU A 63 -11.29 -13.79 -0.93
C GLU A 63 -9.77 -13.75 -1.02
N PHE A 64 -9.10 -14.90 -0.86
CA PHE A 64 -7.64 -14.97 -1.01
C PHE A 64 -7.19 -14.71 -2.45
N SER A 65 -7.98 -15.09 -3.46
CA SER A 65 -7.69 -14.74 -4.87
C SER A 65 -7.72 -13.24 -5.10
N LEU A 66 -8.72 -12.54 -4.57
CA LEU A 66 -8.85 -11.09 -4.67
C LEU A 66 -7.71 -10.37 -3.94
N VAL A 67 -7.33 -10.83 -2.74
CA VAL A 67 -6.16 -10.30 -2.02
C VAL A 67 -4.88 -10.51 -2.82
N HIS A 68 -4.65 -11.72 -3.35
CA HIS A 68 -3.48 -12.03 -4.16
C HIS A 68 -3.42 -11.17 -5.43
N GLN A 69 -4.55 -10.96 -6.09
CA GLN A 69 -4.67 -10.09 -7.26
C GLN A 69 -4.38 -8.62 -6.90
N SER A 70 -4.88 -8.14 -5.77
CA SER A 70 -4.59 -6.78 -5.27
C SER A 70 -3.10 -6.58 -4.99
N LEU A 71 -2.43 -7.56 -4.35
CA LEU A 71 -0.98 -7.51 -4.10
C LEU A 71 -0.18 -7.55 -5.40
N SER A 72 -0.59 -8.40 -6.35
CA SER A 72 0.03 -8.48 -7.68
C SER A 72 -0.10 -7.18 -8.46
N SER A 73 -1.27 -6.53 -8.38
CA SER A 73 -1.53 -5.23 -9.01
C SER A 73 -0.69 -4.14 -8.36
N TYR A 74 -0.59 -4.12 -7.02
CA TYR A 74 0.25 -3.18 -6.28
C TYR A 74 1.72 -3.26 -6.75
N ARG A 75 2.28 -4.46 -6.93
CA ARG A 75 3.67 -4.63 -7.45
C ARG A 75 3.90 -4.02 -8.83
N GLN A 76 2.90 -4.07 -9.69
CA GLN A 76 3.01 -3.54 -11.05
C GLN A 76 2.80 -2.01 -11.07
N ILE A 77 1.96 -1.51 -10.17
CA ILE A 77 1.62 -0.09 -10.08
C ILE A 77 2.70 0.69 -9.33
N CYS A 78 3.15 0.21 -8.17
CA CYS A 78 4.08 0.90 -7.28
C CYS A 78 5.49 0.34 -7.49
N ILE A 79 6.36 1.16 -8.09
CA ILE A 79 7.77 0.81 -8.35
C ILE A 79 8.63 1.84 -7.61
N ASP A 80 9.45 1.38 -6.66
CA ASP A 80 10.33 2.22 -5.84
C ASP A 80 9.62 3.42 -5.18
N GLY A 81 8.40 3.19 -4.67
CA GLY A 81 7.57 4.21 -4.02
C GLY A 81 6.91 5.21 -4.99
N VAL A 82 6.96 4.95 -6.30
CA VAL A 82 6.37 5.79 -7.34
C VAL A 82 5.27 5.04 -8.07
N LEU A 83 4.14 5.72 -8.29
CA LEU A 83 3.03 5.16 -9.06
C LEU A 83 3.31 5.24 -10.57
N ASN A 84 3.25 4.10 -11.26
CA ASN A 84 3.35 4.00 -12.70
C ASN A 84 2.03 4.43 -13.36
N LYS A 85 2.04 5.59 -14.03
CA LYS A 85 0.85 6.17 -14.69
C LYS A 85 0.21 5.23 -15.72
N GLN A 86 0.99 4.57 -16.57
CA GLN A 86 0.41 3.74 -17.63
C GLN A 86 -0.26 2.50 -17.06
N VAL A 87 0.42 1.81 -16.15
CA VAL A 87 -0.13 0.62 -15.47
C VAL A 87 -1.35 0.99 -14.63
N LEU A 88 -1.27 2.06 -13.83
CA LEU A 88 -2.40 2.49 -13.01
C LEU A 88 -3.63 2.87 -13.85
N LEU A 89 -3.44 3.59 -14.95
CA LEU A 89 -4.53 3.92 -15.86
C LEU A 89 -5.16 2.66 -16.47
N GLN A 90 -4.35 1.68 -16.87
CA GLN A 90 -4.86 0.40 -17.36
C GLN A 90 -5.65 -0.33 -16.27
N GLN A 91 -5.13 -0.43 -15.05
CA GLN A 91 -5.79 -1.11 -13.93
C GLN A 91 -7.12 -0.44 -13.57
N LEU A 92 -7.17 0.89 -13.52
CA LEU A 92 -8.41 1.64 -13.26
C LEU A 92 -9.48 1.46 -14.35
N ARG A 93 -9.08 1.32 -15.63
CA ARG A 93 -10.01 1.07 -16.74
C ARG A 93 -10.66 -0.31 -16.68
N HIS A 94 -9.96 -1.29 -16.11
CA HIS A 94 -10.41 -2.68 -16.04
C HIS A 94 -10.90 -3.07 -14.65
N LEU A 95 -10.96 -2.14 -13.69
CA LEU A 95 -11.37 -2.39 -12.32
C LEU A 95 -12.82 -2.87 -12.27
N ASP A 96 -13.02 -4.15 -11.97
CA ASP A 96 -14.34 -4.77 -11.93
C ASP A 96 -14.94 -4.77 -10.50
N LEU A 97 -16.19 -5.20 -10.40
CA LEU A 97 -16.87 -5.40 -9.13
C LEU A 97 -16.11 -6.44 -8.28
N LYS A 98 -15.99 -6.16 -6.97
CA LYS A 98 -15.24 -6.93 -5.97
C LYS A 98 -13.72 -6.85 -6.06
N GLU A 99 -13.18 -6.35 -7.18
CA GLU A 99 -11.76 -6.06 -7.27
C GLU A 99 -11.41 -4.78 -6.51
N GLN A 100 -10.19 -4.73 -6.00
CA GLN A 100 -9.66 -3.55 -5.34
C GLN A 100 -8.22 -3.30 -5.78
N LEU A 101 -7.86 -2.03 -5.86
CA LEU A 101 -6.49 -1.58 -6.03
C LEU A 101 -6.03 -0.95 -4.72
N VAL A 102 -4.84 -1.34 -4.28
CA VAL A 102 -4.12 -0.67 -3.20
C VAL A 102 -3.06 0.20 -3.84
N LEU A 103 -3.01 1.48 -3.47
CA LEU A 103 -2.02 2.45 -3.92
C LEU A 103 -1.30 3.00 -2.72
N HIS A 104 0.02 3.14 -2.80
CA HIS A 104 0.82 3.84 -1.80
C HIS A 104 1.33 5.14 -2.39
N VAL A 105 0.90 6.26 -1.81
CA VAL A 105 1.36 7.60 -2.16
C VAL A 105 2.43 8.00 -1.15
N THR A 106 3.61 7.42 -1.31
CA THR A 106 4.68 7.41 -0.28
C THR A 106 5.05 8.79 0.24
N LYS A 107 5.16 9.79 -0.64
CA LYS A 107 5.54 11.15 -0.23
C LYS A 107 4.46 11.93 0.51
N GLN A 108 3.24 11.39 0.57
CA GLN A 108 2.13 11.95 1.35
C GLN A 108 1.82 11.14 2.62
N ASN A 109 2.59 10.09 2.93
CA ASN A 109 2.26 9.15 4.01
C ASN A 109 0.81 8.65 3.91
N ALA A 110 0.34 8.41 2.69
CA ALA A 110 -1.05 8.08 2.41
C ALA A 110 -1.14 6.80 1.58
N ALA A 111 -2.12 5.97 1.89
CA ALA A 111 -2.53 4.86 1.05
C ALA A 111 -3.98 5.05 0.62
N LEU A 112 -4.28 4.53 -0.57
CA LEU A 112 -5.61 4.53 -1.16
C LEU A 112 -6.04 3.10 -1.43
N VAL A 113 -7.25 2.76 -1.01
CA VAL A 113 -7.97 1.57 -1.49
C VAL A 113 -9.03 2.07 -2.47
N VAL A 114 -8.94 1.58 -3.71
CA VAL A 114 -9.85 1.93 -4.80
C VAL A 114 -10.66 0.70 -5.16
N ARG A 115 -11.99 0.81 -5.11
CA ARG A 115 -12.88 -0.31 -5.41
C ARG A 115 -14.12 0.16 -6.15
N ARG A 116 -14.66 -0.68 -7.03
CA ARG A 116 -15.94 -0.44 -7.69
C ARG A 116 -17.08 -1.00 -6.86
N GLU A 117 -18.14 -0.24 -6.73
CA GLU A 117 -19.33 -0.64 -5.99
C GLU A 117 -20.59 -0.34 -6.78
N ASN A 118 -21.43 -1.36 -6.94
CA ASN A 118 -22.74 -1.25 -7.54
C ASN A 118 -23.80 -1.38 -6.45
N ARG A 119 -24.40 -0.25 -6.09
CA ARG A 119 -25.49 -0.17 -5.10
C ARG A 119 -26.83 0.06 -5.81
N ALA A 120 -27.91 -0.07 -5.06
CA ALA A 120 -29.27 0.20 -5.56
C ALA A 120 -29.43 1.59 -6.21
N TRP A 121 -28.58 2.56 -5.85
CA TRP A 121 -28.67 3.95 -6.32
C TRP A 121 -27.66 4.28 -7.43
N GLY A 122 -26.87 3.30 -7.87
CA GLY A 122 -25.94 3.46 -8.99
C GLY A 122 -24.59 2.79 -8.78
N ASP A 123 -23.84 2.74 -9.89
CA ASP A 123 -22.47 2.26 -9.95
C ASP A 123 -21.50 3.40 -9.66
N SER A 124 -20.46 3.12 -8.86
CA SER A 124 -19.51 4.12 -8.39
C SER A 124 -18.13 3.53 -8.15
N ILE A 125 -17.10 4.37 -8.22
CA ILE A 125 -15.77 4.05 -7.70
C ILE A 125 -15.61 4.73 -6.34
N ILE A 126 -15.24 3.93 -5.34
CA ILE A 126 -14.93 4.39 -4.00
C ILE A 126 -13.42 4.51 -3.85
N PHE A 127 -12.97 5.65 -3.33
CA PHE A 127 -11.60 5.89 -2.90
C PHE A 127 -11.60 6.06 -1.39
N GLU A 128 -11.00 5.10 -0.68
CA GLU A 128 -10.77 5.13 0.76
C GLU A 128 -9.31 5.50 1.02
N ALA A 129 -9.07 6.56 1.78
CA ALA A 129 -7.73 7.03 2.10
C ALA A 129 -7.44 6.95 3.61
N PHE A 130 -6.19 6.66 3.93
CA PHE A 130 -5.69 6.57 5.30
C PHE A 130 -4.19 6.86 5.36
N GLU A 131 -3.73 7.30 6.52
CA GLU A 131 -2.30 7.47 6.80
C GLU A 131 -1.60 6.10 6.81
N THR A 132 -0.36 5.98 6.31
CA THR A 132 0.41 4.72 6.33
C THR A 132 1.28 4.54 7.57
N SER A 133 1.54 5.62 8.29
CA SER A 133 2.24 5.63 9.57
C SER A 133 1.73 6.81 10.40
N SER A 134 1.77 6.72 11.73
CA SER A 134 1.49 7.87 12.57
C SER A 134 2.64 8.85 12.56
N THR A 135 2.34 10.13 12.78
CA THR A 135 3.35 11.14 13.05
C THR A 135 4.11 10.79 14.33
N SER A 136 5.40 11.11 14.42
CA SER A 136 6.20 10.92 15.63
C SER A 136 5.56 11.55 16.88
N GLN A 137 4.90 12.70 16.72
CA GLN A 137 4.16 13.35 17.81
C GLN A 137 3.06 12.43 18.39
N LYS A 138 2.10 11.99 17.56
CA LYS A 138 1.05 11.05 17.98
C LYS A 138 1.61 9.75 18.59
N ALA A 139 2.74 9.25 18.07
CA ALA A 139 3.40 8.07 18.61
C ALA A 139 3.99 8.31 20.01
N LEU A 140 4.57 9.48 20.26
CA LEU A 140 5.15 9.86 21.55
C LEU A 140 4.10 10.28 22.59
N GLU A 141 2.97 10.83 22.15
CA GLU A 141 1.85 11.24 23.02
C GLU A 141 0.97 10.06 23.45
N ALA A 142 1.08 8.90 22.81
CA ALA A 142 0.30 7.73 23.16
C ALA A 142 0.70 7.17 24.54
N GLU A 143 -0.21 7.21 25.51
CA GLU A 143 0.07 6.75 26.88
C GLU A 143 0.18 5.23 27.00
N SER A 144 -0.58 4.49 26.19
CA SER A 144 -0.59 3.01 26.23
C SER A 144 -0.59 2.39 24.84
N ALA A 145 -1.48 2.83 23.97
CA ALA A 145 -1.60 2.32 22.61
C ALA A 145 -1.88 3.46 21.65
N LEU A 146 -1.35 3.35 20.44
CA LEU A 146 -1.66 4.28 19.37
C LEU A 146 -3.08 3.98 18.88
N GLU A 147 -3.98 4.94 19.03
CA GLU A 147 -5.31 4.86 18.44
C GLU A 147 -5.31 5.42 17.02
N TRP A 148 -5.95 4.68 16.09
CA TRP A 148 -5.97 5.04 14.69
C TRP A 148 -7.33 4.77 14.05
N GLY A 149 -7.90 5.78 13.40
CA GLY A 149 -9.13 5.65 12.61
C GLY A 149 -8.83 5.21 11.17
N PHE A 150 -9.50 4.14 10.71
CA PHE A 150 -9.36 3.58 9.37
C PHE A 150 -10.72 3.22 8.75
N PRO A 151 -11.02 3.63 7.50
CA PRO A 151 -10.30 4.62 6.71
C PRO A 151 -10.49 6.04 7.30
N THR A 152 -9.57 6.95 7.04
CA THR A 152 -9.68 8.34 7.55
C THR A 152 -10.72 9.12 6.76
N ASN A 153 -10.81 8.89 5.45
CA ASN A 153 -11.80 9.52 4.59
C ASN A 153 -12.15 8.59 3.42
N ALA A 154 -13.38 8.73 2.91
CA ALA A 154 -13.84 8.00 1.73
C ALA A 154 -14.60 8.93 0.79
N VAL A 155 -14.36 8.79 -0.51
CA VAL A 155 -15.06 9.54 -1.57
C VAL A 155 -15.70 8.56 -2.54
N SER A 156 -16.96 8.79 -2.90
CA SER A 156 -17.68 8.03 -3.93
C SER A 156 -17.82 8.88 -5.19
N ILE A 157 -17.37 8.34 -6.32
CA ILE A 157 -17.45 8.99 -7.63
C ILE A 157 -18.40 8.17 -8.50
N PRO A 158 -19.47 8.76 -9.07
CA PRO A 158 -20.34 8.04 -10.01
C PRO A 158 -19.53 7.44 -11.16
N TYR A 159 -19.80 6.19 -11.52
CA TYR A 159 -19.01 5.48 -12.54
C TYR A 159 -19.04 6.22 -13.89
N SER A 160 -20.14 6.88 -14.23
CA SER A 160 -20.25 7.73 -15.43
C SER A 160 -19.27 8.90 -15.44
N THR A 161 -19.01 9.53 -14.29
CA THR A 161 -18.01 10.59 -14.13
C THR A 161 -16.60 10.00 -14.17
N PHE A 162 -16.39 8.89 -13.45
CA PHE A 162 -15.09 8.21 -13.42
C PHE A 162 -14.67 7.68 -14.79
N ASN A 163 -15.60 7.19 -15.61
CA ASN A 163 -15.32 6.60 -16.91
C ASN A 163 -15.08 7.65 -18.02
N ALA A 164 -15.23 8.95 -17.71
CA ALA A 164 -14.84 9.99 -18.64
C ALA A 164 -13.32 9.95 -18.86
N THR A 165 -12.87 9.81 -20.12
CA THR A 165 -11.46 9.59 -20.46
C THR A 165 -10.52 10.63 -19.84
N GLY A 166 -10.92 11.91 -19.88
CA GLY A 166 -10.13 13.00 -19.28
C GLY A 166 -10.02 12.92 -17.76
N PHE A 167 -11.06 12.41 -17.07
CA PHE A 167 -11.04 12.32 -15.60
C PHE A 167 -9.98 11.33 -15.12
N GLN A 168 -9.94 10.12 -15.67
CA GLN A 168 -8.97 9.10 -15.26
C GLN A 168 -7.53 9.52 -15.59
N GLU A 169 -7.32 10.15 -16.74
CA GLU A 169 -5.98 10.58 -17.16
C GLU A 169 -5.42 11.67 -16.24
N GLU A 170 -6.23 12.65 -15.87
CA GLU A 170 -5.85 13.69 -14.91
C GLU A 170 -5.65 13.11 -13.51
N LEU A 171 -6.56 12.26 -13.03
CA LEU A 171 -6.46 11.62 -11.72
C LEU A 171 -5.14 10.83 -11.59
N VAL A 172 -4.81 10.00 -12.58
CA VAL A 172 -3.59 9.20 -12.55
C VAL A 172 -2.34 10.06 -12.70
N SER A 173 -2.40 11.14 -13.48
CA SER A 173 -1.30 12.11 -13.59
C SER A 173 -1.03 12.77 -12.24
N PHE A 174 -2.08 13.21 -11.57
CA PHE A 174 -2.02 13.77 -10.23
C PHE A 174 -1.45 12.77 -9.22
N LEU A 175 -1.97 11.53 -9.16
CA LEU A 175 -1.49 10.49 -8.25
C LEU A 175 0.00 10.17 -8.45
N LYS A 176 0.45 10.03 -9.71
CA LYS A 176 1.86 9.87 -10.04
C LYS A 176 2.69 11.05 -9.53
N GLN A 177 2.21 12.29 -9.73
CA GLN A 177 2.92 13.49 -9.28
C GLN A 177 3.08 13.50 -7.76
N ILE A 178 1.99 13.34 -7.02
CA ILE A 178 2.03 13.40 -5.54
C ILE A 178 2.73 12.19 -4.90
N SER A 179 2.90 11.07 -5.62
CA SER A 179 3.76 9.96 -5.19
C SER A 179 5.25 10.33 -5.18
N LYS A 180 5.66 11.33 -5.96
CA LYS A 180 7.06 11.78 -6.08
C LYS A 180 7.35 13.06 -5.29
N GLU A 181 6.38 13.95 -5.23
CA GLU A 181 6.53 15.26 -4.62
C GLU A 181 6.24 15.19 -3.14
N SER A 182 7.12 15.74 -2.31
CA SER A 182 6.82 15.99 -0.90
C SER A 182 6.11 17.34 -0.79
N ILE A 183 4.93 17.37 -0.18
CA ILE A 183 4.34 18.62 0.26
C ILE A 183 5.09 19.03 1.52
N LYS A 184 6.24 19.71 1.34
CA LYS A 184 6.85 20.45 2.44
C LYS A 184 5.92 21.61 2.72
N ARG A 185 5.02 21.43 3.69
CA ARG A 185 4.32 22.56 4.30
C ARG A 185 5.40 23.59 4.64
N PHE A 186 5.33 24.77 4.03
CA PHE A 186 6.15 25.89 4.46
C PHE A 186 5.88 26.05 5.95
N ALA A 187 6.86 25.71 6.78
CA ALA A 187 6.82 26.05 8.19
C ALA A 187 6.86 27.59 8.21
N ALA A 188 5.69 28.19 8.48
CA ALA A 188 5.56 29.60 8.77
C ALA A 188 5.49 29.76 10.29
#